data_AF-A0A1S8X010-F1
#
_entry.id   AF-A0A1S8X010-F1
#
_cell.length_a   1.000
_cell.length_b   1.000
_cell.length_c   1.000
_cell.angle_alpha   90.00
_cell.angle_beta   90.00
_cell.angle_gamma   90.00
#
_symmetry.space_group_name_H-M   'P 1'
#
loop_
_entity.id
_entity.type
_entity.pdbx_description
1 polymer ?
#
loop_
_entity_poly.entity_id
_entity_poly.type
_entity_poly.pdbx_seq_one_letter_code
_entity_poly.pdbx_strand_id
1 'polypeptide(L)'
;MSARPDLPVVNTDVAGLLGWLAFGDREKMNAIVDFLKFTRNETALLDCCCAIMVAVPRHSRNGSLLRQKIVHEAGILETCLHFLWETTPTCVLDFEEGTTLNTGDPEIAPFLALPALPHILQALRACLGPEENAESLSQPEHYKPISDSNRARITADRLLQFFHLLESSKSAGRVGLLAEDMLSEWCPRQTKKSKKALLAENRTKSESSAASSTPAEPSGTLAEKIHLLRKATNQRTRRLARNMRERQLRSMNMRVDEKGNVAVVESDRLAKMTAVVTEEVGLSCAICHEGFRNAPDEALGIYVFVRQCPLEEVLVFGAESDQSPAPPISIPQGYSTLSSFVVVHFSCHFNSLKASFENQWIVAQRHNRDARCNNILPILGPPAGTFGAASSETRAKAKKDQPPAPETVYAGHLANFMDYIMFHSETGGGGAESNMQLLPHLMQVGLHSLLMSSAVTQKVNELKEFLDLPESHWSSTDHCWNSTGPLYRTVTALHVWPPEMWQRNRVALLRRLIHLACGRLKQGAKSDTQQDPEVRFLSFKPYLLFYGLVDGAYEHLFKNISTSSAAGTPAGAGAASSSSSWCASLSQYISTSDEALLAAVPRFLNYYQTDLLPIVSLEEFLDVT
;
A
#
# COMPACT_ATOMS: atom_id res chain seq x y z
N MET A 1 3.44 24.53 39.41
CA MET A 1 3.71 23.63 40.55
C MET A 1 2.96 22.33 40.29
N SER A 2 3.65 21.32 39.75
CA SER A 2 3.03 20.03 39.38
C SER A 2 2.92 19.16 40.62
N ALA A 3 1.69 18.74 40.94
CA ALA A 3 1.41 17.87 42.07
C ALA A 3 1.15 16.44 41.56
N ARG A 4 2.23 15.66 41.38
CA ARG A 4 2.47 14.35 42.03
C ARG A 4 3.44 13.47 41.22
N PRO A 5 4.22 12.61 41.90
CA PRO A 5 5.25 11.76 41.30
C PRO A 5 4.70 10.36 40.96
N ASP A 6 5.43 9.66 40.07
CA ASP A 6 5.32 8.23 39.72
C ASP A 6 4.23 7.81 38.70
N LEU A 7 4.07 8.58 37.61
CA LEU A 7 3.70 7.97 36.33
C LEU A 7 4.99 7.64 35.56
N PRO A 8 5.21 6.40 35.09
CA PRO A 8 6.37 6.08 34.26
C PRO A 8 6.29 6.97 33.01
N VAL A 9 7.34 7.76 32.81
CA VAL A 9 7.45 8.70 31.69
C VAL A 9 7.44 7.87 30.40
N VAL A 10 6.32 7.92 29.68
CA VAL A 10 6.23 7.41 28.31
C VAL A 10 6.96 8.43 27.43
N ASN A 11 8.28 8.27 27.30
CA ASN A 11 9.03 8.97 26.26
C ASN A 11 8.48 8.52 24.90
N THR A 12 8.43 9.48 23.97
CA THR A 12 7.86 9.44 22.62
C THR A 12 8.53 8.42 21.68
N ASP A 13 8.48 7.14 22.03
CA ASP A 13 8.90 6.04 21.17
C ASP A 13 7.72 5.06 21.03
N VAL A 14 6.94 5.25 19.95
CA VAL A 14 5.81 4.39 19.57
C VAL A 14 6.24 2.90 19.46
N ALA A 15 7.53 2.65 19.23
CA ALA A 15 8.13 1.32 19.13
C ALA A 15 8.21 0.56 20.48
N GLY A 16 8.34 1.26 21.62
CA GLY A 16 8.29 0.64 22.95
C GLY A 16 6.91 0.05 23.31
N LEU A 17 5.85 0.56 22.67
CA LEU A 17 4.47 0.17 22.90
C LEU A 17 4.14 -1.24 22.36
N LEU A 18 4.82 -1.66 21.28
CA LEU A 18 4.75 -3.02 20.73
C LEU A 18 5.43 -4.05 21.65
N GLY A 19 6.54 -3.66 22.29
CA GLY A 19 7.17 -4.45 23.34
C GLY A 19 6.26 -4.67 24.55
N TRP A 20 5.54 -3.63 24.99
CA TRP A 20 4.62 -3.72 26.13
C TRP A 20 3.40 -4.62 25.88
N LEU A 21 2.92 -4.67 24.64
CA LEU A 21 1.84 -5.56 24.21
C LEU A 21 2.25 -7.04 24.12
N ALA A 22 3.53 -7.32 23.85
CA ALA A 22 4.04 -8.70 23.76
C ALA A 22 4.00 -9.44 25.12
N PHE A 23 4.12 -8.72 26.24
CA PHE A 23 4.21 -9.32 27.58
C PHE A 23 2.88 -9.40 28.35
N GLY A 24 1.78 -8.84 27.81
CA GLY A 24 0.47 -8.92 28.46
C GLY A 24 0.37 -8.20 29.82
N ASP A 25 1.25 -7.21 30.05
CA ASP A 25 1.34 -6.46 31.31
C ASP A 25 0.13 -5.51 31.46
N ARG A 26 -0.81 -5.88 32.35
CA ARG A 26 -2.06 -5.15 32.57
C ARG A 26 -1.85 -3.75 33.11
N GLU A 27 -0.81 -3.52 33.92
CA GLU A 27 -0.55 -2.19 34.51
C GLU A 27 -0.10 -1.22 33.42
N LYS A 28 0.76 -1.67 32.50
CA LYS A 28 1.21 -0.87 31.36
C LYS A 28 0.10 -0.63 30.34
N MET A 29 -0.76 -1.62 30.07
CA MET A 29 -1.95 -1.42 29.24
C MET A 29 -2.87 -0.35 29.84
N ASN A 30 -3.09 -0.35 31.16
CA ASN A 30 -3.87 0.68 31.83
C ASN A 30 -3.18 2.05 31.75
N ALA A 31 -1.86 2.12 31.88
CA ALA A 31 -1.11 3.37 31.72
C ALA A 31 -1.24 3.97 30.31
N ILE A 32 -1.24 3.14 29.25
CA ILE A 32 -1.50 3.59 27.87
C ILE A 32 -2.93 4.14 27.75
N VAL A 33 -3.91 3.42 28.29
CA VAL A 33 -5.32 3.83 28.28
C VAL A 33 -5.50 5.16 29.03
N ASP A 34 -4.84 5.32 30.17
CA ASP A 34 -4.91 6.55 30.96
C ASP A 34 -4.20 7.70 30.24
N PHE A 35 -3.02 7.47 29.64
CA PHE A 35 -2.36 8.44 28.77
C PHE A 35 -3.31 8.93 27.67
N LEU A 36 -3.95 8.00 26.94
CA LEU A 36 -4.93 8.32 25.89
C LEU A 36 -6.17 9.05 26.41
N LYS A 37 -6.57 8.87 27.68
CA LYS A 37 -7.65 9.66 28.31
C LYS A 37 -7.21 11.09 28.60
N PHE A 38 -5.98 11.28 29.08
CA PHE A 38 -5.47 12.59 29.52
C PHE A 38 -5.08 13.49 28.34
N THR A 39 -4.53 12.94 27.26
CA THR A 39 -4.02 13.71 26.11
C THR A 39 -5.08 14.13 25.10
N ARG A 40 -6.36 13.79 25.32
CA ARG A 40 -7.49 14.12 24.42
C ARG A 40 -7.66 15.62 24.18
N ASN A 41 -7.14 16.45 25.07
CA ASN A 41 -7.28 17.92 25.01
C ASN A 41 -6.05 18.62 24.41
N GLU A 42 -4.97 17.89 24.13
CA GLU A 42 -3.73 18.47 23.60
C GLU A 42 -3.55 18.10 22.12
N THR A 43 -3.80 19.07 21.24
CA THR A 43 -3.66 18.92 19.79
C THR A 43 -2.26 18.50 19.36
N ALA A 44 -1.22 18.87 20.12
CA ALA A 44 0.17 18.51 19.86
C ALA A 44 0.47 17.01 20.05
N LEU A 45 -0.34 16.31 20.86
CA LEU A 45 -0.15 14.89 21.17
C LEU A 45 -1.13 13.98 20.42
N LEU A 46 -2.07 14.56 19.66
CA LEU A 46 -3.12 13.80 18.98
C LEU A 46 -2.55 12.92 17.86
N ASP A 47 -1.54 13.39 17.13
CA ASP A 47 -0.78 12.61 16.15
C ASP A 47 -0.11 11.38 16.81
N CYS A 48 0.50 11.57 17.98
CA CYS A 48 1.11 10.48 18.75
C CYS A 48 0.04 9.47 19.20
N CYS A 49 -1.11 9.94 19.69
CA CYS A 49 -2.21 9.08 20.09
C CYS A 49 -2.74 8.24 18.93
N CYS A 50 -2.91 8.85 17.75
CA CYS A 50 -3.35 8.14 16.54
C CYS A 50 -2.31 7.11 16.09
N ALA A 51 -1.02 7.46 16.10
CA ALA A 51 0.05 6.53 15.76
C ALA A 51 0.07 5.30 16.68
N ILE A 52 -0.05 5.52 17.99
CA ILE A 52 -0.14 4.46 19.01
C ILE A 52 -1.32 3.54 18.72
N MET A 53 -2.52 4.09 18.52
CA MET A 53 -3.74 3.32 18.29
C MET A 53 -3.71 2.51 16.99
N VAL A 54 -3.10 3.05 15.93
CA VAL A 54 -2.95 2.34 14.65
C VAL A 54 -1.91 1.22 14.77
N ALA A 55 -0.81 1.43 15.51
CA ALA A 55 0.25 0.44 15.69
C ALA A 55 -0.16 -0.80 16.51
N VAL A 56 -1.22 -0.73 17.33
CA VAL A 56 -1.66 -1.89 18.14
C VAL A 56 -2.06 -3.08 17.24
N PRO A 57 -1.43 -4.26 17.30
CA PRO A 57 -1.79 -5.35 16.41
C PRO A 57 -3.23 -5.85 16.65
N ARG A 58 -4.02 -6.07 15.60
CA ARG A 58 -5.41 -6.57 15.75
C ARG A 58 -5.48 -8.07 15.98
N HIS A 59 -4.57 -8.82 15.38
CA HIS A 59 -4.58 -10.28 15.38
C HIS A 59 -3.89 -10.88 16.62
N SER A 60 -3.18 -10.07 17.40
CA SER A 60 -2.61 -10.54 18.67
C SER A 60 -3.66 -10.46 19.78
N ARG A 61 -3.70 -11.48 20.63
CA ARG A 61 -4.62 -11.54 21.78
C ARG A 61 -4.52 -10.29 22.67
N ASN A 62 -3.29 -9.85 22.94
CA ASN A 62 -3.01 -8.70 23.80
C ASN A 62 -3.34 -7.37 23.12
N GLY A 63 -3.12 -7.25 21.81
CA GLY A 63 -3.48 -6.06 21.05
C GLY A 63 -5.00 -5.90 20.91
N SER A 64 -5.73 -6.99 20.68
CA SER A 64 -7.19 -7.01 20.73
C SER A 64 -7.72 -6.57 22.11
N LEU A 65 -7.13 -7.07 23.20
CA LEU A 65 -7.51 -6.70 24.57
C LEU A 65 -7.22 -5.22 24.87
N LEU A 66 -6.07 -4.68 24.45
CA LEU A 66 -5.78 -3.26 24.59
C LEU A 66 -6.74 -2.41 23.76
N ARG A 67 -7.04 -2.79 22.51
CA ARG A 67 -8.03 -2.08 21.67
C ARG A 67 -9.40 -2.06 22.35
N GLN A 68 -9.85 -3.18 22.90
CA GLN A 68 -11.09 -3.25 23.66
C GLN A 68 -11.08 -2.28 24.85
N LYS A 69 -9.98 -2.21 25.61
CA LYS A 69 -9.81 -1.23 26.70
C LYS A 69 -9.81 0.22 26.20
N ILE A 70 -9.15 0.51 25.08
CA ILE A 70 -9.15 1.86 24.48
C ILE A 70 -10.57 2.26 24.06
N VAL A 71 -11.34 1.35 23.45
CA VAL A 71 -12.71 1.61 23.03
C VAL A 71 -13.64 1.83 24.23
N HIS A 72 -13.61 0.95 25.24
CA HIS A 72 -14.56 1.01 26.36
C HIS A 72 -14.13 1.94 27.50
N GLU A 73 -12.86 1.94 27.88
CA GLU A 73 -12.38 2.70 29.05
C GLU A 73 -11.98 4.12 28.68
N ALA A 74 -11.33 4.34 27.51
CA ALA A 74 -10.96 5.70 27.08
C ALA A 74 -12.07 6.44 26.33
N GLY A 75 -13.15 5.74 25.93
CA GLY A 75 -14.32 6.36 25.28
C GLY A 75 -13.99 7.05 23.95
N ILE A 76 -12.93 6.60 23.25
CA ILE A 76 -12.45 7.25 22.03
C ILE A 76 -13.45 7.09 20.90
N LEU A 77 -14.02 5.90 20.74
CA LEU A 77 -15.02 5.61 19.71
C LEU A 77 -16.23 6.53 19.84
N GLU A 78 -16.80 6.63 21.04
CA GLU A 78 -17.99 7.47 21.30
C GLU A 78 -17.71 8.94 20.96
N THR A 79 -16.55 9.48 21.35
CA THR A 79 -16.19 10.86 21.00
C THR A 79 -15.95 11.08 19.52
N CYS A 80 -15.36 10.11 18.83
CA CYS A 80 -15.21 10.18 17.37
C CYS A 80 -16.57 10.19 16.68
N LEU A 81 -17.49 9.34 17.14
CA LEU A 81 -18.85 9.26 16.62
C LEU A 81 -19.63 10.54 16.89
N HIS A 82 -19.60 11.08 18.11
CA HIS A 82 -20.22 12.38 18.42
C HIS A 82 -19.66 13.51 17.54
N PHE A 83 -18.34 13.56 17.35
CA PHE A 83 -17.73 14.55 16.46
C PHE A 83 -18.29 14.43 15.05
N LEU A 84 -18.33 13.22 14.47
CA LEU A 84 -18.90 13.00 13.14
C LEU A 84 -20.39 13.32 13.11
N TRP A 85 -21.13 12.97 14.14
CA TRP A 85 -22.57 13.19 14.22
C TRP A 85 -22.94 14.67 14.22
N GLU A 86 -22.11 15.52 14.85
CA GLU A 86 -22.28 16.97 14.82
C GLU A 86 -21.74 17.60 13.52
N THR A 87 -20.61 17.12 13.02
CA THR A 87 -19.87 17.80 11.93
C THR A 87 -20.18 17.32 10.52
N THR A 88 -20.73 16.12 10.35
CA THR A 88 -21.07 15.61 9.01
C THR A 88 -21.95 16.63 8.28
N PRO A 89 -21.77 16.90 6.98
CA PRO A 89 -22.64 17.82 6.25
C PRO A 89 -24.10 17.31 6.20
N THR A 90 -25.08 18.21 6.18
CA THR A 90 -26.50 17.81 6.08
C THR A 90 -26.84 17.27 4.70
N CYS A 91 -26.25 17.84 3.65
CA CYS A 91 -26.41 17.39 2.26
C CYS A 91 -26.06 15.91 2.03
N VAL A 92 -25.23 15.31 2.89
CA VAL A 92 -24.85 13.89 2.85
C VAL A 92 -26.05 12.97 3.12
N LEU A 93 -27.02 13.41 3.91
CA LEU A 93 -28.20 12.61 4.27
C LEU A 93 -29.18 12.46 3.10
N ASP A 94 -29.13 13.41 2.17
CA ASP A 94 -30.01 13.48 1.01
C ASP A 94 -29.36 12.89 -0.25
N PHE A 95 -28.15 12.34 -0.17
CA PHE A 95 -27.50 11.75 -1.34
C PHE A 95 -28.30 10.56 -1.87
N GLU A 96 -28.74 10.71 -3.12
CA GLU A 96 -29.28 9.61 -3.91
C GLU A 96 -28.18 8.59 -4.24
N GLU A 97 -28.60 7.37 -4.59
CA GLU A 97 -27.67 6.32 -4.99
C GLU A 97 -26.81 6.76 -6.18
N GLY A 98 -25.50 6.86 -5.93
CA GLY A 98 -24.41 7.16 -6.86
C GLY A 98 -24.27 8.62 -7.31
N THR A 99 -24.67 9.54 -6.46
CA THR A 99 -24.14 10.91 -6.42
C THR A 99 -22.60 10.91 -6.39
N THR A 100 -21.95 11.84 -7.09
CA THR A 100 -20.50 12.07 -7.00
C THR A 100 -20.21 13.16 -5.98
N LEU A 101 -19.19 13.00 -5.15
CA LEU A 101 -18.85 13.98 -4.13
C LEU A 101 -18.38 15.29 -4.76
N ASN A 102 -19.09 16.40 -4.49
CA ASN A 102 -18.65 17.74 -4.87
C ASN A 102 -17.86 18.36 -3.71
N THR A 103 -16.53 18.32 -3.79
CA THR A 103 -15.66 18.86 -2.73
C THR A 103 -15.62 20.38 -2.67
N GLY A 104 -16.20 21.08 -3.65
CA GLY A 104 -16.39 22.54 -3.62
C GLY A 104 -17.73 22.98 -3.05
N ASP A 105 -18.58 22.05 -2.61
CA ASP A 105 -19.86 22.34 -1.99
C ASP A 105 -19.69 23.13 -0.68
N PRO A 106 -20.54 24.15 -0.41
CA PRO A 106 -20.40 25.03 0.75
C PRO A 106 -20.56 24.33 2.10
N GLU A 107 -21.17 23.15 2.16
CA GLU A 107 -21.23 22.34 3.40
C GLU A 107 -20.08 21.33 3.48
N ILE A 108 -19.63 20.78 2.35
CA ILE A 108 -18.58 19.74 2.30
C ILE A 108 -17.18 20.33 2.42
N ALA A 109 -16.90 21.46 1.77
CA ALA A 109 -15.57 22.07 1.81
C ALA A 109 -15.12 22.46 3.23
N PRO A 110 -15.97 23.08 4.08
CA PRO A 110 -15.62 23.34 5.47
C PRO A 110 -15.40 22.07 6.29
N PHE A 111 -16.18 21.01 6.04
CA PHE A 111 -16.01 19.72 6.70
C PHE A 111 -14.64 19.10 6.38
N LEU A 112 -14.26 19.07 5.10
CA LEU A 112 -12.96 18.54 4.67
C LEU A 112 -11.78 19.35 5.23
N ALA A 113 -11.98 20.64 5.52
CA ALA A 113 -10.98 21.52 6.10
C ALA A 113 -10.85 21.40 7.63
N LEU A 114 -11.69 20.58 8.30
CA LEU A 114 -11.64 20.44 9.76
C LEU A 114 -10.31 19.84 10.22
N PRO A 115 -9.52 20.53 11.08
CA PRO A 115 -8.21 20.05 11.51
C PRO A 115 -8.27 18.75 12.33
N ALA A 116 -9.39 18.51 13.01
CA ALA A 116 -9.62 17.29 13.77
C ALA A 116 -9.97 16.07 12.90
N LEU A 117 -10.55 16.27 11.71
CA LEU A 117 -11.10 15.19 10.89
C LEU A 117 -10.09 14.08 10.53
N PRO A 118 -8.83 14.39 10.13
CA PRO A 118 -7.83 13.36 9.90
C PRO A 118 -7.59 12.43 11.10
N HIS A 119 -7.50 13.01 12.30
CA HIS A 119 -7.28 12.28 13.54
C HIS A 119 -8.50 11.43 13.92
N ILE A 120 -9.71 11.95 13.68
CA ILE A 120 -10.97 11.24 13.91
C ILE A 120 -11.04 9.99 13.01
N LEU A 121 -10.69 10.11 11.73
CA LEU A 121 -10.66 8.96 10.82
C LEU A 121 -9.61 7.91 11.21
N GLN A 122 -8.43 8.34 11.65
CA GLN A 122 -7.38 7.43 12.13
C GLN A 122 -7.78 6.72 13.44
N ALA A 123 -8.42 7.44 14.36
CA ALA A 123 -8.93 6.88 15.60
C ALA A 123 -10.09 5.89 15.34
N LEU A 124 -11.05 6.24 14.49
CA LEU A 124 -12.13 5.34 14.07
C LEU A 124 -11.60 4.10 13.40
N ARG A 125 -10.65 4.25 12.47
CA ARG A 125 -9.93 3.15 11.84
C ARG A 125 -9.43 2.20 12.91
N ALA A 126 -8.74 2.68 13.94
CA ALA A 126 -8.23 1.84 15.02
C ALA A 126 -9.31 1.23 15.93
N CYS A 127 -10.41 1.93 16.18
CA CYS A 127 -11.46 1.46 17.11
C CYS A 127 -12.35 0.35 16.54
N LEU A 128 -12.60 0.35 15.23
CA LEU A 128 -13.57 -0.55 14.58
C LEU A 128 -12.87 -1.57 13.68
N GLY A 129 -13.48 -2.75 13.50
CA GLY A 129 -12.95 -3.84 12.67
C GLY A 129 -13.99 -4.53 11.79
N PRO A 130 -13.57 -5.53 10.99
CA PRO A 130 -14.43 -6.13 9.96
C PRO A 130 -15.71 -6.78 10.47
N GLU A 131 -15.63 -7.42 11.64
CA GLU A 131 -16.74 -8.18 12.26
C GLU A 131 -17.63 -7.30 13.14
N GLU A 132 -17.30 -6.01 13.31
CA GLU A 132 -18.12 -5.11 14.11
C GLU A 132 -19.48 -4.89 13.45
N ASN A 133 -20.51 -4.77 14.30
CA ASN A 133 -21.85 -4.48 13.84
C ASN A 133 -21.88 -3.06 13.26
N ALA A 134 -22.28 -2.92 11.99
CA ALA A 134 -22.28 -1.63 11.34
C ALA A 134 -23.16 -0.59 12.05
N GLU A 135 -24.21 -1.03 12.76
CA GLU A 135 -25.07 -0.16 13.55
C GLU A 135 -24.34 0.59 14.68
N SER A 136 -23.11 0.20 15.03
CA SER A 136 -22.27 0.97 15.96
C SER A 136 -21.97 2.39 15.46
N LEU A 137 -22.10 2.64 14.14
CA LEU A 137 -21.92 3.96 13.52
C LEU A 137 -23.19 4.84 13.59
N SER A 138 -24.35 4.24 13.84
CA SER A 138 -25.64 4.93 13.86
C SER A 138 -25.78 5.78 15.12
N GLN A 139 -26.36 6.98 14.98
CA GLN A 139 -26.80 7.76 16.13
C GLN A 139 -27.82 6.96 16.97
N PRO A 140 -27.75 6.98 18.31
CA PRO A 140 -28.80 6.43 19.15
C PRO A 140 -30.17 7.07 18.86
N GLU A 141 -31.27 6.33 19.00
CA GLU A 141 -32.63 6.83 18.72
C GLU A 141 -33.03 8.06 19.54
N HIS A 142 -32.44 8.22 20.73
CA HIS A 142 -32.69 9.34 21.62
C HIS A 142 -31.60 10.42 21.57
N TYR A 143 -30.67 10.34 20.62
CA TYR A 143 -29.63 11.34 20.45
C TYR A 143 -30.23 12.67 19.99
N LYS A 144 -29.92 13.74 20.71
CA LYS A 144 -30.31 15.10 20.34
C LYS A 144 -29.05 15.87 19.94
N PRO A 145 -28.91 16.27 18.65
CA PRO A 145 -27.77 17.05 18.22
C PRO A 145 -27.68 18.37 18.99
N ILE A 146 -26.46 18.81 19.29
CA ILE A 146 -26.21 20.06 20.01
C ILE A 146 -26.45 21.26 19.09
N SER A 147 -26.17 21.08 17.80
CA SER A 147 -26.19 22.13 16.78
C SER A 147 -27.58 22.41 16.17
N ASP A 148 -28.41 21.38 15.96
CA ASP A 148 -29.74 21.51 15.36
C ASP A 148 -30.66 20.33 15.74
N SER A 149 -31.73 20.61 16.48
CA SER A 149 -32.68 19.59 16.95
C SER A 149 -33.58 18.99 15.87
N ASN A 150 -33.62 19.58 14.67
CA ASN A 150 -34.44 19.11 13.55
C ASN A 150 -33.66 18.28 12.53
N ARG A 151 -32.37 18.04 12.77
CA ARG A 151 -31.51 17.28 11.87
C ARG A 151 -31.92 15.81 11.83
N ALA A 152 -32.00 15.25 10.62
CA ALA A 152 -32.31 13.83 10.43
C ALA A 152 -31.22 12.93 11.04
N ARG A 153 -31.65 11.80 11.61
CA ARG A 153 -30.78 10.82 12.27
C ARG A 153 -29.75 10.28 11.29
N ILE A 154 -28.47 10.35 11.66
CA ILE A 154 -27.38 9.75 10.88
C ILE A 154 -27.35 8.25 11.17
N THR A 155 -27.64 7.45 10.14
CA THR A 155 -27.54 5.99 10.20
C THR A 155 -26.17 5.52 9.71
N ALA A 156 -25.81 4.30 10.09
CA ALA A 156 -24.61 3.62 9.63
C ALA A 156 -24.51 3.59 8.10
N ASP A 157 -25.63 3.34 7.40
CA ASP A 157 -25.64 3.29 5.94
C ASP A 157 -25.28 4.64 5.31
N ARG A 158 -25.81 5.74 5.86
CA ARG A 158 -25.50 7.09 5.37
C ARG A 158 -24.05 7.46 5.63
N LEU A 159 -23.54 7.14 6.82
CA LEU A 159 -22.16 7.44 7.17
C LEU A 159 -21.17 6.59 6.35
N LEU A 160 -21.44 5.30 6.15
CA LEU A 160 -20.63 4.42 5.31
C LEU A 160 -20.69 4.82 3.83
N GLN A 161 -21.86 5.21 3.34
CA GLN A 161 -22.01 5.75 1.99
C GLN A 161 -21.14 7.00 1.82
N PHE A 162 -21.10 7.88 2.82
CA PHE A 162 -20.26 9.08 2.80
C PHE A 162 -18.77 8.76 2.82
N PHE A 163 -18.32 7.85 3.70
CA PHE A 163 -16.93 7.40 3.70
C PHE A 163 -16.52 6.79 2.36
N HIS A 164 -17.41 6.01 1.74
CA HIS A 164 -17.18 5.44 0.41
C HIS A 164 -17.10 6.52 -0.68
N LEU A 165 -17.87 7.61 -0.56
CA LEU A 165 -17.74 8.79 -1.43
C LEU A 165 -16.42 9.52 -1.22
N LEU A 166 -15.89 9.57 0.00
CA LEU A 166 -14.57 10.13 0.31
C LEU A 166 -13.45 9.26 -0.29
N GLU A 167 -13.49 7.94 -0.09
CA GLU A 167 -12.53 6.97 -0.69
C GLU A 167 -12.52 7.08 -2.22
N SER A 168 -13.70 7.15 -2.84
CA SER A 168 -13.81 7.19 -4.31
C SER A 168 -13.51 8.56 -4.92
N SER A 169 -13.36 9.61 -4.10
CA SER A 169 -13.10 10.97 -4.57
C SER A 169 -11.61 11.30 -4.59
N LYS A 170 -11.06 11.55 -5.79
CA LYS A 170 -9.68 12.03 -5.96
C LYS A 170 -9.46 13.45 -5.40
N SER A 171 -10.52 14.24 -5.27
CA SER A 171 -10.45 15.62 -4.79
C SER A 171 -10.67 15.76 -3.28
N ALA A 172 -10.92 14.65 -2.55
CA ALA A 172 -11.05 14.64 -1.09
C ALA A 172 -9.70 14.72 -0.36
N GLY A 173 -8.57 14.78 -1.08
CA GLY A 173 -7.25 15.04 -0.51
C GLY A 173 -6.82 14.02 0.54
N ARG A 174 -6.18 14.51 1.62
CA ARG A 174 -5.73 13.68 2.76
C ARG A 174 -6.88 12.90 3.41
N VAL A 175 -8.07 13.50 3.50
CA VAL A 175 -9.26 12.88 4.10
C VAL A 175 -9.71 11.67 3.29
N GLY A 176 -9.70 11.77 1.95
CA GLY A 176 -10.01 10.66 1.05
C GLY A 176 -9.06 9.47 1.22
N LEU A 177 -7.74 9.73 1.34
CA LEU A 177 -6.74 8.68 1.59
C LEU A 177 -6.95 7.99 2.94
N LEU A 178 -7.25 8.75 4.00
CA LEU A 178 -7.53 8.17 5.32
C LEU A 178 -8.82 7.36 5.34
N ALA A 179 -9.84 7.77 4.58
CA ALA A 179 -11.06 7.00 4.39
C ALA A 179 -10.81 5.70 3.61
N GLU A 180 -9.99 5.75 2.55
CA GLU A 180 -9.56 4.56 1.78
C GLU A 180 -8.85 3.54 2.67
N ASP A 181 -7.89 4.00 3.48
CA ASP A 181 -7.16 3.17 4.45
C ASP A 181 -8.11 2.51 5.47
N MET A 182 -9.01 3.31 6.05
CA MET A 182 -9.99 2.87 7.03
C MET A 182 -10.93 1.80 6.46
N LEU A 183 -11.53 2.05 5.30
CA LEU A 183 -12.47 1.13 4.67
C LEU A 183 -11.80 -0.14 4.15
N SER A 184 -10.53 -0.05 3.75
CA SER A 184 -9.74 -1.23 3.34
C SER A 184 -9.41 -2.13 4.52
N GLU A 185 -9.20 -1.55 5.72
CA GLU A 185 -8.98 -2.32 6.94
C GLU A 185 -10.28 -2.91 7.51
N TRP A 186 -11.40 -2.19 7.41
CA TRP A 186 -12.73 -2.69 7.81
C TRP A 186 -13.31 -3.70 6.82
N CYS A 187 -12.87 -3.68 5.56
CA CYS A 187 -13.28 -4.64 4.54
C CYS A 187 -12.05 -5.16 3.79
N PRO A 188 -11.29 -6.10 4.39
CA PRO A 188 -10.19 -6.77 3.70
C PRO A 188 -10.73 -7.51 2.48
N ARG A 189 -9.98 -7.50 1.36
CA ARG A 189 -10.41 -8.21 0.15
C ARG A 189 -10.52 -9.70 0.44
N GLN A 190 -11.71 -10.26 0.21
CA GLN A 190 -11.97 -11.67 0.52
C GLN A 190 -11.30 -12.61 -0.48
N THR A 191 -10.60 -13.62 0.05
CA THR A 191 -10.03 -14.72 -0.75
C THR A 191 -11.12 -15.62 -1.31
N LYS A 192 -10.80 -16.43 -2.33
CA LYS A 192 -11.72 -17.42 -2.92
C LYS A 192 -12.25 -18.43 -1.88
N LYS A 193 -11.51 -18.69 -0.80
CA LYS A 193 -11.91 -19.53 0.34
C LYS A 193 -13.02 -18.85 1.16
N SER A 194 -12.86 -17.57 1.51
CA SER A 194 -13.85 -16.78 2.27
C SER A 194 -15.18 -16.64 1.53
N LYS A 195 -15.14 -16.47 0.20
CA LYS A 195 -16.33 -16.46 -0.66
C LYS A 195 -17.17 -17.74 -0.55
N LYS A 196 -16.53 -18.90 -0.39
CA LYS A 196 -17.21 -20.20 -0.30
C LYS A 196 -17.85 -20.42 1.07
N ALA A 197 -17.25 -19.86 2.14
CA ALA A 197 -17.78 -19.89 3.50
C ALA A 197 -19.02 -18.99 3.65
N LEU A 198 -18.98 -17.74 3.19
CA LEU A 198 -20.16 -16.84 3.24
C LEU A 198 -21.32 -17.32 2.35
N LEU A 199 -21.03 -17.93 1.20
CA LEU A 199 -22.07 -18.54 0.36
C LEU A 199 -22.70 -19.79 1.01
N ALA A 200 -21.97 -20.49 1.87
CA ALA A 200 -22.49 -21.61 2.63
C ALA A 200 -23.35 -21.15 3.84
N GLU A 201 -22.93 -20.10 4.54
CA GLU A 201 -23.70 -19.50 5.66
C GLU A 201 -24.99 -18.80 5.20
N ASN A 202 -24.99 -18.16 4.03
CA ASN A 202 -26.21 -17.54 3.49
C ASN A 202 -27.23 -18.58 2.99
N ARG A 203 -26.79 -19.80 2.66
CA ARG A 203 -27.68 -20.93 2.37
C ARG A 203 -28.34 -21.49 3.62
N THR A 204 -27.61 -21.60 4.73
CA THR A 204 -28.16 -22.12 6.00
C THR A 204 -29.05 -21.10 6.73
N LYS A 205 -28.82 -19.79 6.57
CA LYS A 205 -29.72 -18.74 7.09
C LYS A 205 -31.01 -18.56 6.28
N SER A 206 -31.03 -18.89 4.99
CA SER A 206 -32.26 -18.83 4.17
C SER A 206 -33.24 -19.98 4.43
N GLU A 207 -32.81 -21.07 5.06
CA GLU A 207 -33.67 -22.23 5.35
C GLU A 207 -34.30 -22.19 6.76
N SER A 208 -33.94 -21.23 7.62
CA SER A 208 -34.41 -21.17 9.02
C SER A 208 -35.27 -19.95 9.41
N SER A 209 -35.53 -18.99 8.51
CA SER A 209 -36.28 -17.75 8.83
C SER A 209 -37.72 -17.71 8.30
N ALA A 210 -38.39 -18.85 8.19
CA ALA A 210 -39.82 -18.91 7.87
C ALA A 210 -40.70 -18.88 9.14
N ALA A 211 -40.59 -17.83 9.97
CA ALA A 211 -41.65 -17.37 10.90
C ALA A 211 -41.14 -16.20 11.77
N SER A 212 -41.48 -14.96 11.40
CA SER A 212 -41.76 -13.83 12.32
C SER A 212 -41.83 -12.54 11.52
N SER A 213 -43.01 -11.94 11.49
CA SER A 213 -43.30 -10.67 10.81
C SER A 213 -42.96 -9.46 11.69
N THR A 214 -41.83 -8.82 11.43
CA THR A 214 -41.55 -7.39 11.66
C THR A 214 -40.42 -6.95 10.70
N PRO A 215 -40.49 -5.77 10.04
CA PRO A 215 -39.44 -5.32 9.16
C PRO A 215 -38.31 -4.68 9.98
N ALA A 216 -37.44 -5.50 10.55
CA ALA A 216 -36.13 -5.05 11.02
C ALA A 216 -35.15 -5.19 9.86
N GLU A 217 -34.50 -4.09 9.47
CA GLU A 217 -33.44 -4.12 8.47
C GLU A 217 -32.34 -5.11 8.85
N PRO A 218 -31.72 -5.81 7.89
CA PRO A 218 -30.68 -6.79 8.21
C PRO A 218 -29.43 -6.05 8.72
N SER A 219 -29.19 -6.13 10.04
CA SER A 219 -27.96 -5.64 10.68
C SER A 219 -26.76 -6.50 10.24
N GLY A 220 -26.10 -6.07 9.16
CA GLY A 220 -24.88 -6.67 8.62
C GLY A 220 -23.61 -6.13 9.29
N THR A 221 -22.49 -6.83 9.12
CA THR A 221 -21.19 -6.35 9.61
C THR A 221 -20.68 -5.17 8.77
N LEU A 222 -19.72 -4.40 9.31
CA LEU A 222 -19.05 -3.33 8.56
C LEU A 222 -18.48 -3.86 7.23
N ALA A 223 -17.81 -5.02 7.27
CA ALA A 223 -17.23 -5.62 6.08
C ALA A 223 -18.26 -5.92 4.99
N GLU A 224 -19.45 -6.43 5.37
CA GLU A 224 -20.53 -6.73 4.43
C GLU A 224 -21.10 -5.48 3.78
N LYS A 225 -21.43 -4.44 4.57
CA LYS A 225 -21.99 -3.19 4.05
C LYS A 225 -21.00 -2.48 3.11
N ILE A 226 -19.73 -2.40 3.49
CA ILE A 226 -18.66 -1.81 2.65
C ILE A 226 -18.48 -2.60 1.35
N HIS A 227 -18.50 -3.94 1.42
CA HIS A 227 -18.40 -4.79 0.24
C HIS A 227 -19.55 -4.52 -0.75
N LEU A 228 -20.77 -4.37 -0.25
CA LEU A 228 -21.95 -4.06 -1.06
C LEU A 228 -21.83 -2.68 -1.72
N LEU A 229 -21.39 -1.65 -0.99
CA LEU A 229 -21.15 -0.31 -1.54
C LEU A 229 -20.10 -0.33 -2.67
N ARG A 230 -18.93 -0.93 -2.43
CA ARG A 230 -17.87 -1.07 -3.45
C ARG A 230 -18.34 -1.88 -4.66
N LYS A 231 -19.12 -2.95 -4.45
CA LYS A 231 -19.71 -3.75 -5.54
C LYS A 231 -20.73 -2.95 -6.36
N ALA A 232 -21.61 -2.19 -5.72
CA ALA A 232 -22.59 -1.33 -6.37
C ALA A 232 -21.93 -0.25 -7.23
N THR A 233 -20.91 0.44 -6.69
CA THR A 233 -20.14 1.43 -7.44
C THR A 233 -19.42 0.80 -8.63
N ASN A 234 -18.77 -0.35 -8.45
CA ASN A 234 -18.13 -1.07 -9.56
C ASN A 234 -19.11 -1.45 -10.68
N GLN A 235 -20.32 -1.90 -10.32
CA GLN A 235 -21.36 -2.21 -11.31
C GLN A 235 -21.86 -0.95 -12.02
N ARG A 236 -22.06 0.15 -11.30
CA ARG A 236 -22.48 1.44 -11.85
C ARG A 236 -21.44 2.00 -12.82
N THR A 237 -20.16 2.04 -12.42
CA THR A 237 -19.06 2.51 -13.26
C THR A 237 -18.97 1.69 -14.56
N ARG A 238 -19.15 0.36 -14.49
CA ARG A 238 -19.24 -0.51 -15.67
C ARG A 238 -20.44 -0.20 -16.58
N ARG A 239 -21.62 0.09 -15.99
CA ARG A 239 -22.82 0.48 -16.76
C ARG A 239 -22.66 1.84 -17.42
N LEU A 240 -22.11 2.83 -16.71
CA LEU A 240 -21.82 4.17 -17.23
C LEU A 240 -20.82 4.11 -18.37
N ALA A 241 -19.70 3.39 -18.21
CA ALA A 241 -18.73 3.18 -19.28
C ALA A 241 -19.38 2.54 -20.52
N ARG A 242 -20.25 1.53 -20.33
CA ARG A 242 -21.01 0.93 -21.44
C ARG A 242 -21.95 1.94 -22.12
N ASN A 243 -22.70 2.73 -21.36
CA ASN A 243 -23.64 3.71 -21.89
C ASN A 243 -22.93 4.87 -22.60
N MET A 244 -21.78 5.32 -22.08
CA MET A 244 -20.94 6.32 -22.75
C MET A 244 -20.42 5.76 -24.08
N ARG A 245 -19.92 4.52 -24.07
CA ARG A 245 -19.51 3.82 -25.29
C ARG A 245 -20.66 3.70 -26.29
N GLU A 246 -21.87 3.33 -25.86
CA GLU A 246 -23.03 3.26 -26.74
C GLU A 246 -23.45 4.63 -27.29
N ARG A 247 -23.43 5.68 -26.46
CA ARG A 247 -23.75 7.05 -26.92
C ARG A 247 -22.71 7.56 -27.90
N GLN A 248 -21.44 7.30 -27.64
CA GLN A 248 -20.34 7.67 -28.52
C GLN A 248 -20.45 6.90 -29.85
N LEU A 249 -20.74 5.59 -29.82
CA LEU A 249 -21.01 4.80 -31.03
C LEU A 249 -22.21 5.35 -31.82
N ARG A 250 -23.31 5.71 -31.14
CA ARG A 250 -24.50 6.30 -31.77
C ARG A 250 -24.25 7.68 -32.36
N SER A 251 -23.48 8.54 -31.68
CA SER A 251 -23.09 9.86 -32.23
C SER A 251 -22.15 9.75 -33.44
N MET A 252 -21.56 8.58 -33.66
CA MET A 252 -20.71 8.25 -34.80
C MET A 252 -21.48 7.52 -35.92
N ASN A 253 -22.83 7.49 -35.89
CA ASN A 253 -23.69 6.73 -36.79
C ASN A 253 -23.39 5.22 -36.86
N MET A 254 -22.77 4.67 -35.81
CA MET A 254 -22.46 3.25 -35.67
C MET A 254 -23.49 2.60 -34.75
N ARG A 255 -24.15 1.52 -35.21
CA ARG A 255 -25.10 0.74 -34.39
C ARG A 255 -24.47 -0.60 -34.01
N VAL A 256 -24.65 -1.00 -32.76
CA VAL A 256 -24.29 -2.34 -32.27
C VAL A 256 -25.48 -3.27 -32.48
N ASP A 257 -25.28 -4.42 -33.12
CA ASP A 257 -26.31 -5.47 -33.24
C ASP A 257 -26.56 -6.18 -31.90
N GLU A 258 -27.62 -6.99 -31.80
CA GLU A 258 -27.97 -7.75 -30.59
C GLU A 258 -26.92 -8.79 -30.18
N LYS A 259 -25.88 -9.01 -30.99
CA LYS A 259 -24.77 -9.95 -30.76
C LYS A 259 -23.46 -9.24 -30.41
N GLY A 260 -23.43 -7.90 -30.34
CA GLY A 260 -22.26 -7.12 -29.97
C GLY A 260 -21.37 -6.67 -31.15
N ASN A 261 -21.78 -6.88 -32.40
CA ASN A 261 -21.03 -6.44 -33.58
C ASN A 261 -21.43 -5.03 -34.01
N VAL A 262 -20.46 -4.20 -34.42
CA VAL A 262 -20.71 -2.80 -34.78
C VAL A 262 -20.84 -2.66 -36.30
N ALA A 263 -22.00 -2.22 -36.79
CA ALA A 263 -22.23 -1.90 -38.19
C ALA A 263 -22.03 -0.39 -38.45
N VAL A 264 -21.16 -0.06 -39.40
CA VAL A 264 -20.84 1.31 -39.83
C VAL A 264 -21.75 1.70 -41.00
N VAL A 265 -22.43 2.85 -40.90
CA VAL A 265 -23.06 3.51 -42.05
C VAL A 265 -22.07 4.53 -42.62
N GLU A 266 -21.79 4.42 -43.92
CA GLU A 266 -20.68 5.02 -44.65
C GLU A 266 -20.42 6.52 -44.39
N SER A 267 -19.21 6.84 -43.92
CA SER A 267 -18.48 8.07 -44.25
C SER A 267 -16.99 7.91 -43.88
N ASP A 268 -16.17 7.65 -44.89
CA ASP A 268 -14.73 7.28 -44.84
C ASP A 268 -13.82 8.37 -44.20
N ARG A 269 -14.35 9.58 -43.98
CA ARG A 269 -13.63 10.70 -43.34
C ARG A 269 -13.84 10.76 -41.83
N LEU A 270 -15.01 10.33 -41.34
CA LEU A 270 -15.37 10.36 -39.92
C LEU A 270 -14.74 9.18 -39.16
N ALA A 271 -14.62 8.01 -39.80
CA ALA A 271 -13.93 6.84 -39.25
C ALA A 271 -12.44 7.11 -38.91
N LYS A 272 -11.79 7.98 -39.68
CA LYS A 272 -10.40 8.41 -39.40
C LYS A 272 -10.27 9.40 -38.25
N MET A 273 -11.31 10.21 -37.97
CA MET A 273 -11.31 11.18 -36.86
C MET A 273 -11.82 10.59 -35.55
N THR A 274 -12.69 9.57 -35.61
CA THR A 274 -13.28 8.91 -34.43
C THR A 274 -12.48 7.71 -33.92
N ALA A 275 -11.57 7.18 -34.74
CA ALA A 275 -10.59 6.20 -34.28
C ALA A 275 -9.53 6.76 -33.29
N VAL A 276 -9.55 8.07 -33.00
CA VAL A 276 -8.47 8.76 -32.26
C VAL A 276 -8.84 9.13 -30.82
N VAL A 277 -10.11 9.08 -30.41
CA VAL A 277 -10.47 9.21 -28.98
C VAL A 277 -10.52 7.83 -28.35
N THR A 278 -9.35 7.23 -28.16
CA THR A 278 -9.23 6.04 -27.32
C THR A 278 -9.38 6.44 -25.86
N GLU A 279 -10.31 5.82 -25.14
CA GLU A 279 -10.35 5.92 -23.67
C GLU A 279 -8.97 5.54 -23.12
N GLU A 280 -8.43 6.38 -22.23
CA GLU A 280 -7.20 6.03 -21.52
C GLU A 280 -7.51 4.85 -20.59
N VAL A 281 -6.86 3.73 -20.87
CA VAL A 281 -6.91 2.54 -20.03
C VAL A 281 -5.47 2.32 -19.61
N GLY A 282 -5.18 2.48 -18.31
CA GLY A 282 -3.82 2.51 -17.78
C GLY A 282 -3.51 3.76 -16.96
N LEU A 283 -2.26 4.21 -17.02
CA LEU A 283 -1.75 5.36 -16.27
C LEU A 283 -2.19 6.67 -16.94
N SER A 284 -2.77 7.56 -16.14
CA SER A 284 -3.26 8.87 -16.60
C SER A 284 -2.72 9.99 -15.72
N CYS A 285 -2.32 11.10 -16.34
CA CYS A 285 -1.92 12.31 -15.64
C CYS A 285 -3.04 12.84 -14.74
N ALA A 286 -2.72 13.19 -13.49
CA ALA A 286 -3.67 13.71 -12.51
C ALA A 286 -4.22 15.11 -12.86
N ILE A 287 -3.59 15.82 -13.81
CA ILE A 287 -3.94 17.18 -14.20
C ILE A 287 -4.77 17.20 -15.49
N CYS A 288 -4.25 16.63 -16.59
CA CYS A 288 -4.95 16.64 -17.89
C CYS A 288 -5.76 15.37 -18.17
N HIS A 289 -5.61 14.32 -17.35
CA HIS A 289 -6.28 13.03 -17.52
C HIS A 289 -5.93 12.25 -18.81
N GLU A 290 -4.90 12.68 -19.53
CA GLU A 290 -4.31 11.96 -20.66
C GLU A 290 -3.18 11.05 -20.18
N GLY A 291 -2.95 9.96 -20.90
CA GLY A 291 -1.91 8.97 -20.65
C GLY A 291 -1.13 8.68 -21.93
N PHE A 292 -0.43 7.53 -21.97
CA PHE A 292 0.39 7.18 -23.12
C PHE A 292 -0.41 6.91 -24.41
N ARG A 293 -1.73 6.68 -24.35
CA ARG A 293 -2.52 6.40 -25.56
C ARG A 293 -2.85 7.67 -26.33
N ASN A 294 -3.17 8.75 -25.63
CA ASN A 294 -3.54 10.03 -26.20
C ASN A 294 -2.35 11.01 -26.27
N ALA A 295 -1.32 10.82 -25.43
CA ALA A 295 -0.09 11.59 -25.44
C ALA A 295 1.16 10.68 -25.37
N PRO A 296 1.44 9.87 -26.41
CA PRO A 296 2.53 8.88 -26.40
C PRO A 296 3.94 9.50 -26.26
N ASP A 297 4.11 10.75 -26.68
CA ASP A 297 5.38 11.48 -26.63
C ASP A 297 5.58 12.25 -25.31
N GLU A 298 4.54 12.39 -24.48
CA GLU A 298 4.62 13.09 -23.20
C GLU A 298 5.18 12.17 -22.11
N ALA A 299 6.24 12.64 -21.44
CA ALA A 299 6.85 11.88 -20.35
C ALA A 299 5.96 11.93 -19.09
N LEU A 300 5.64 10.74 -18.56
CA LEU A 300 4.94 10.57 -17.29
C LEU A 300 5.91 10.31 -16.14
N GLY A 301 5.53 10.76 -14.95
CA GLY A 301 6.22 10.51 -13.70
C GLY A 301 5.23 10.24 -12.56
N ILE A 302 5.71 9.61 -11.50
CA ILE A 302 4.95 9.30 -10.30
C ILE A 302 5.45 10.23 -9.19
N TYR A 303 4.56 10.93 -8.51
CA TYR A 303 4.95 11.68 -7.31
C TYR A 303 5.41 10.72 -6.22
N VAL A 304 6.63 10.92 -5.71
CA VAL A 304 7.18 10.09 -4.66
C VAL A 304 7.75 10.94 -3.52
N PHE A 305 7.78 10.35 -2.34
CA PHE A 305 8.50 10.87 -1.18
C PHE A 305 9.69 9.97 -0.89
N VAL A 306 10.90 10.52 -1.01
CA VAL A 306 12.15 9.83 -0.77
C VAL A 306 12.78 10.34 0.52
N ARG A 307 13.13 9.45 1.44
CA ARG A 307 13.93 9.76 2.62
C ARG A 307 15.18 8.89 2.68
N GLN A 308 16.26 9.44 3.23
CA GLN A 308 17.44 8.65 3.58
C GLN A 308 17.20 7.98 4.93
N CYS A 309 17.56 6.71 5.04
CA CYS A 309 17.39 5.90 6.25
C CYS A 309 18.46 4.80 6.30
N PRO A 310 18.82 4.28 7.48
CA PRO A 310 19.60 3.06 7.56
C PRO A 310 18.96 1.96 6.72
N LEU A 311 19.77 1.21 5.95
CA LEU A 311 19.25 0.02 5.29
C LEU A 311 18.62 -0.90 6.35
N GLU A 312 17.38 -1.33 6.13
CA GLU A 312 16.72 -2.31 6.98
C GLU A 312 16.43 -1.80 8.41
N GLU A 313 16.19 -0.49 8.54
CA GLU A 313 15.87 0.23 9.78
C GLU A 313 14.90 -0.52 10.71
N VAL A 314 13.99 -1.35 10.14
CA VAL A 314 12.91 -2.03 10.89
C VAL A 314 12.84 -3.56 10.66
N LEU A 315 13.89 -4.22 10.12
CA LEU A 315 13.93 -5.70 10.09
C LEU A 315 14.18 -6.35 11.47
N VAL A 316 14.15 -5.55 12.55
CA VAL A 316 14.29 -6.01 13.93
C VAL A 316 12.90 -6.20 14.55
N PHE A 317 12.28 -7.34 14.29
CA PHE A 317 11.03 -7.70 14.96
C PHE A 317 11.32 -8.20 16.38
N GLY A 318 10.76 -7.54 17.41
CA GLY A 318 10.68 -8.08 18.77
C GLY A 318 11.87 -7.85 19.72
N ALA A 319 12.80 -6.94 19.42
CA ALA A 319 13.95 -6.64 20.29
C ALA A 319 14.09 -5.14 20.64
N GLU A 320 12.97 -4.46 20.83
CA GLU A 320 12.88 -3.10 21.38
C GLU A 320 12.93 -3.19 22.92
N SER A 321 14.12 -3.44 23.46
CA SER A 321 14.40 -3.13 24.86
C SER A 321 15.22 -1.84 24.91
N ASP A 322 15.20 -1.08 26.01
CA ASP A 322 16.12 0.04 26.29
C ASP A 322 17.61 -0.37 26.24
N GLN A 323 17.89 -1.65 26.00
CA GLN A 323 19.20 -2.25 25.76
C GLN A 323 19.26 -2.97 24.41
N SER A 324 18.46 -2.56 23.42
CA SER A 324 18.75 -2.91 22.03
C SER A 324 20.20 -2.46 21.81
N PRO A 325 21.13 -3.38 21.47
CA PRO A 325 22.43 -2.92 21.04
C PRO A 325 22.12 -2.03 19.85
N ALA A 326 22.45 -0.74 19.98
CA ALA A 326 22.35 0.19 18.87
C ALA A 326 22.82 -0.56 17.62
N PRO A 327 22.07 -0.50 16.50
CA PRO A 327 22.53 -1.11 15.26
C PRO A 327 24.00 -0.75 15.12
N PRO A 328 24.92 -1.71 14.89
CA PRO A 328 26.34 -1.40 14.85
C PRO A 328 26.51 -0.15 13.99
N ILE A 329 27.36 0.80 14.43
CA ILE A 329 27.56 2.16 13.89
C ILE A 329 27.82 2.19 12.35
N SER A 330 27.89 1.02 11.71
CA SER A 330 28.19 0.76 10.30
C SER A 330 27.04 0.24 9.43
N ILE A 331 25.75 0.25 9.85
CA ILE A 331 24.66 -0.07 8.89
C ILE A 331 24.72 0.97 7.75
N PRO A 332 24.94 0.55 6.49
CA PRO A 332 25.04 1.49 5.39
C PRO A 332 23.73 2.27 5.21
N GLN A 333 23.84 3.54 4.85
CA GLN A 333 22.69 4.37 4.56
C GLN A 333 22.07 3.97 3.22
N GLY A 334 20.75 3.88 3.19
CA GLY A 334 19.93 3.65 2.01
C GLY A 334 18.85 4.71 1.86
N TYR A 335 17.88 4.41 1.02
CA TYR A 335 16.72 5.26 0.80
C TYR A 335 15.43 4.47 1.01
N SER A 336 14.37 5.18 1.38
CA SER A 336 12.99 4.72 1.39
C SER A 336 12.21 5.60 0.43
N THR A 337 11.38 4.99 -0.43
CA THR A 337 10.56 5.71 -1.42
C THR A 337 9.10 5.29 -1.29
N LEU A 338 8.20 6.28 -1.16
CA LEU A 338 6.76 6.09 -0.96
C LEU A 338 5.95 6.87 -1.96
N SER A 339 4.71 6.43 -2.21
CA SER A 339 3.84 7.11 -3.14
C SER A 339 2.37 6.84 -2.87
N SER A 340 1.54 7.88 -3.05
CA SER A 340 0.08 7.75 -3.27
C SER A 340 -0.28 7.29 -4.68
N PHE A 341 0.73 6.87 -5.46
CA PHE A 341 0.66 6.43 -6.84
C PHE A 341 -0.08 7.42 -7.76
N VAL A 342 0.20 8.71 -7.55
CA VAL A 342 -0.34 9.78 -8.40
C VAL A 342 0.63 10.04 -9.54
N VAL A 343 0.12 9.83 -10.74
CA VAL A 343 0.86 10.00 -11.99
C VAL A 343 0.64 11.41 -12.55
N VAL A 344 1.69 12.01 -13.13
CA VAL A 344 1.65 13.36 -13.72
C VAL A 344 2.57 13.45 -14.93
N HIS A 345 2.18 14.21 -15.96
CA HIS A 345 3.14 14.62 -16.99
C HIS A 345 4.14 15.62 -16.40
N PHE A 346 5.42 15.50 -16.76
CA PHE A 346 6.41 16.50 -16.38
C PHE A 346 6.04 17.90 -16.88
N SER A 347 5.47 18.00 -18.08
CA SER A 347 4.96 19.24 -18.68
C SER A 347 3.80 19.85 -17.87
N CYS A 348 2.79 19.04 -17.50
CA CYS A 348 1.67 19.49 -16.67
C CYS A 348 2.15 19.96 -15.28
N HIS A 349 3.07 19.23 -14.66
CA HIS A 349 3.69 19.65 -13.39
C HIS A 349 4.41 20.99 -13.54
N PHE A 350 5.28 21.14 -14.54
CA PHE A 350 6.02 22.38 -14.74
C PHE A 350 5.13 23.59 -15.07
N ASN A 351 4.05 23.37 -15.83
CA ASN A 351 3.09 24.41 -16.13
C ASN A 351 2.30 24.85 -14.88
N SER A 352 1.97 23.93 -13.97
CA SER A 352 1.33 24.30 -12.70
C SER A 352 2.28 25.06 -11.77
N LEU A 353 3.58 24.76 -11.81
CA LEU A 353 4.60 25.53 -11.08
C LEU A 353 4.73 26.96 -11.58
N LYS A 354 4.79 27.17 -12.91
CA LYS A 354 4.88 28.51 -13.51
C LYS A 354 3.72 29.43 -13.10
N ALA A 355 2.57 28.84 -12.80
CA ALA A 355 1.36 29.56 -12.38
C ALA A 355 1.33 29.87 -10.88
N SER A 356 2.36 29.48 -10.12
CA SER A 356 2.40 29.61 -8.65
C SER A 356 3.69 30.28 -8.17
N PHE A 357 3.59 31.00 -7.06
CA PHE A 357 4.74 31.57 -6.33
C PHE A 357 5.20 30.68 -5.16
N GLU A 358 4.56 29.53 -4.97
CA GLU A 358 4.83 28.62 -3.86
C GLU A 358 5.98 27.64 -4.16
N ASN A 359 6.46 26.98 -3.12
CA ASN A 359 7.44 25.90 -3.26
C ASN A 359 6.89 24.78 -4.16
N GLN A 360 7.74 24.24 -5.05
CA GLN A 360 7.36 23.20 -6.00
C GLN A 360 6.63 22.01 -5.37
N TRP A 361 7.08 21.58 -4.19
CA TRP A 361 6.52 20.41 -3.52
C TRP A 361 5.21 20.71 -2.80
N ILE A 362 4.93 21.98 -2.46
CA ILE A 362 3.62 22.42 -1.97
C ILE A 362 2.61 22.41 -3.12
N VAL A 363 3.00 22.88 -4.30
CA VAL A 363 2.15 22.80 -5.51
C VAL A 363 1.91 21.35 -5.91
N ALA A 364 2.95 20.52 -5.88
CA ALA A 364 2.86 19.09 -6.17
C ALA A 364 1.91 18.37 -5.21
N GLN A 365 1.96 18.68 -3.91
CA GLN A 365 1.08 18.09 -2.89
C GLN A 365 -0.40 18.24 -3.25
N ARG A 366 -0.83 19.40 -3.75
CA ARG A 366 -2.23 19.62 -4.17
C ARG A 366 -2.69 18.65 -5.25
N HIS A 367 -1.81 18.33 -6.19
CA HIS A 367 -2.08 17.34 -7.24
C HIS A 367 -1.91 15.91 -6.72
N ASN A 368 -1.09 15.71 -5.69
CA ASN A 368 -0.80 14.43 -5.05
C ASN A 368 -1.78 14.08 -3.90
N ARG A 369 -3.04 14.56 -3.96
CA ARG A 369 -4.06 14.33 -2.92
C ARG A 369 -3.61 14.77 -1.51
N ASP A 370 -2.90 15.89 -1.44
CA ASP A 370 -2.26 16.45 -0.24
C ASP A 370 -1.22 15.54 0.44
N ALA A 371 -0.84 14.43 -0.21
CA ALA A 371 0.23 13.57 0.27
C ALA A 371 1.59 14.21 0.00
N ARG A 372 2.48 14.12 1.00
CA ARG A 372 3.86 14.63 0.87
C ARG A 372 4.56 13.98 -0.31
N CYS A 373 5.27 14.79 -1.09
CA CYS A 373 6.17 14.35 -2.15
C CYS A 373 7.35 15.32 -2.22
N ASN A 374 8.51 14.81 -2.58
CA ASN A 374 9.74 15.59 -2.73
C ASN A 374 10.55 15.17 -3.96
N ASN A 375 9.99 14.28 -4.79
CA ASN A 375 10.59 13.82 -6.02
C ASN A 375 9.51 13.32 -7.00
N ILE A 376 9.88 13.19 -8.28
CA ILE A 376 9.05 12.59 -9.32
C ILE A 376 9.84 11.43 -9.92
N LEU A 377 9.35 10.20 -9.72
CA LEU A 377 9.94 9.00 -10.30
C LEU A 377 9.50 8.90 -11.78
N PRO A 378 10.41 8.98 -12.76
CA PRO A 378 10.03 8.89 -14.17
C PRO A 378 9.49 7.49 -14.50
N ILE A 379 8.39 7.44 -15.25
CA ILE A 379 7.87 6.21 -15.83
C ILE A 379 8.62 6.00 -17.14
N LEU A 380 9.55 5.05 -17.14
CA LEU A 380 10.31 4.72 -18.33
C LEU A 380 9.40 3.98 -19.32
N GLY A 381 8.74 4.73 -20.19
CA GLY A 381 7.80 4.22 -21.19
C GLY A 381 8.49 3.38 -22.30
N PRO A 382 7.72 2.86 -23.26
CA PRO A 382 8.26 2.10 -24.39
C PRO A 382 9.24 2.97 -25.19
N PRO A 383 10.25 2.39 -25.86
CA PRO A 383 11.33 3.14 -26.48
C PRO A 383 10.85 3.89 -27.73
N ALA A 384 10.36 5.12 -27.53
CA ALA A 384 10.25 6.16 -28.54
C ALA A 384 11.08 7.38 -28.08
N GLY A 385 12.41 7.25 -28.19
CA GLY A 385 13.29 8.36 -28.56
C GLY A 385 13.60 9.53 -27.61
N THR A 386 12.93 9.76 -26.48
CA THR A 386 13.05 11.08 -25.78
C THR A 386 13.60 11.08 -24.35
N PHE A 387 14.19 9.99 -23.85
CA PHE A 387 14.80 9.97 -22.50
C PHE A 387 16.15 10.71 -22.37
N GLY A 388 16.61 11.41 -23.40
CA GLY A 388 17.88 12.15 -23.37
C GLY A 388 17.85 13.49 -22.62
N ALA A 389 16.68 14.10 -22.38
CA ALA A 389 16.58 15.49 -21.92
C ALA A 389 16.15 15.67 -20.45
N ALA A 390 15.32 14.78 -19.89
CA ALA A 390 14.74 14.98 -18.55
C ALA A 390 15.68 14.64 -17.38
N SER A 391 16.79 13.94 -17.62
CA SER A 391 17.81 13.64 -16.59
C SER A 391 18.76 14.82 -16.31
N SER A 392 18.68 15.92 -17.08
CA SER A 392 19.64 17.02 -16.99
C SER A 392 19.37 18.00 -15.83
N GLU A 393 18.17 18.02 -15.25
CA GLU A 393 17.78 19.07 -14.29
C GLU A 393 17.80 18.64 -12.81
N THR A 394 18.05 17.36 -12.50
CA THR A 394 18.16 16.85 -11.11
C THR A 394 19.59 16.72 -10.60
N ARG A 395 20.59 17.32 -11.27
CA ARG A 395 21.99 17.29 -10.81
C ARG A 395 22.21 18.28 -9.66
N ALA A 396 21.67 17.94 -8.48
CA ALA A 396 22.09 18.54 -7.22
C ALA A 396 23.62 18.40 -7.08
N LYS A 397 24.30 19.50 -6.75
CA LYS A 397 25.76 19.57 -6.67
C LYS A 397 26.30 18.54 -5.67
N ALA A 398 27.14 17.63 -6.17
CA ALA A 398 27.85 16.62 -5.38
C ALA A 398 28.81 17.27 -4.36
N LYS A 399 28.62 16.97 -3.07
CA LYS A 399 29.67 17.05 -2.05
C LYS A 399 30.07 15.61 -1.67
N LYS A 400 31.37 15.32 -1.84
CA LYS A 400 32.26 14.28 -1.30
C LYS A 400 31.79 12.88 -0.84
N ASP A 401 30.53 12.49 -0.95
CA ASP A 401 30.09 11.10 -0.74
C ASP A 401 29.59 10.53 -2.07
N GLN A 402 30.24 9.46 -2.54
CA GLN A 402 29.84 8.76 -3.75
C GLN A 402 28.49 8.07 -3.48
N PRO A 403 27.43 8.31 -4.28
CA PRO A 403 26.14 7.69 -4.04
C PRO A 403 26.24 6.16 -4.16
N PRO A 404 25.57 5.39 -3.29
CA PRO A 404 25.51 3.94 -3.41
C PRO A 404 24.95 3.52 -4.78
N ALA A 405 25.35 2.34 -5.26
CA ALA A 405 24.91 1.83 -6.56
C ALA A 405 23.37 1.81 -6.65
N PRO A 406 22.75 2.11 -7.82
CA PRO A 406 21.29 2.17 -7.97
C PRO A 406 20.57 0.92 -7.47
N GLU A 407 21.19 -0.25 -7.59
CA GLU A 407 20.63 -1.52 -7.12
C GLU A 407 20.71 -1.66 -5.59
N THR A 408 21.71 -1.05 -4.95
CA THR A 408 21.84 -0.99 -3.48
C THR A 408 20.80 -0.04 -2.90
N VAL A 409 20.54 1.07 -3.58
CA VAL A 409 19.45 1.99 -3.30
C VAL A 409 18.10 1.29 -3.45
N TYR A 410 17.91 0.51 -4.53
CA TYR A 410 16.68 -0.25 -4.78
C TYR A 410 16.48 -1.42 -3.81
N ALA A 411 17.54 -2.16 -3.45
CA ALA A 411 17.47 -3.19 -2.42
C ALA A 411 17.11 -2.59 -1.05
N GLY A 412 17.64 -1.39 -0.74
CA GLY A 412 17.18 -0.58 0.39
C GLY A 412 15.71 -0.21 0.28
N HIS A 413 15.26 0.26 -0.89
CA HIS A 413 13.84 0.53 -1.13
C HIS A 413 12.96 -0.69 -0.92
N LEU A 414 13.37 -1.89 -1.36
CA LEU A 414 12.56 -3.12 -1.23
C LEU A 414 12.57 -3.69 0.19
N ALA A 415 13.71 -3.63 0.88
CA ALA A 415 13.80 -4.05 2.28
C ALA A 415 13.00 -3.09 3.18
N ASN A 416 13.10 -1.78 2.91
CA ASN A 416 12.31 -0.77 3.60
C ASN A 416 10.84 -0.80 3.15
N PHE A 417 10.51 -1.22 1.92
CA PHE A 417 9.13 -1.40 1.44
C PHE A 417 8.33 -2.39 2.29
N MET A 418 8.97 -3.41 2.85
CA MET A 418 8.33 -4.30 3.81
C MET A 418 7.91 -3.60 5.10
N ASP A 419 8.70 -2.64 5.58
CA ASP A 419 8.34 -1.80 6.72
C ASP A 419 7.06 -1.01 6.41
N TYR A 420 6.92 -0.47 5.21
CA TYR A 420 5.75 0.33 4.83
C TYR A 420 4.45 -0.44 4.60
N ILE A 421 4.52 -1.69 4.09
CA ILE A 421 3.32 -2.53 4.09
C ILE A 421 2.93 -2.94 5.52
N MET A 422 3.89 -2.94 6.46
CA MET A 422 3.68 -3.37 7.85
C MET A 422 3.30 -2.23 8.81
N PHE A 423 3.86 -1.03 8.65
CA PHE A 423 3.77 0.11 9.58
C PHE A 423 3.33 1.37 8.82
N HIS A 424 2.01 1.50 8.66
CA HIS A 424 1.31 2.49 7.85
C HIS A 424 1.31 3.93 8.40
N SER A 425 2.09 4.29 9.43
CA SER A 425 1.79 5.47 10.25
C SER A 425 2.66 6.71 10.05
N GLU A 426 3.85 6.62 9.44
CA GLU A 426 4.83 7.72 9.63
C GLU A 426 4.88 8.82 8.55
N THR A 427 4.30 8.64 7.36
CA THR A 427 4.68 9.52 6.22
C THR A 427 3.59 10.36 5.60
N GLY A 428 2.33 10.24 6.04
CA GLY A 428 1.24 11.09 5.54
C GLY A 428 1.05 11.00 4.02
N GLY A 429 1.30 9.83 3.43
CA GLY A 429 1.12 9.58 2.00
C GLY A 429 1.32 8.12 1.60
N GLY A 430 0.40 7.60 0.77
CA GLY A 430 0.47 6.29 0.13
C GLY A 430 0.06 5.09 0.98
N GLY A 431 -1.13 4.54 0.75
CA GLY A 431 -1.56 3.27 1.34
C GLY A 431 -0.79 2.06 0.77
N ALA A 432 -0.91 0.89 1.41
CA ALA A 432 -0.20 -0.32 0.96
C ALA A 432 -0.43 -0.68 -0.52
N GLU A 433 -1.63 -0.43 -1.05
CA GLU A 433 -1.92 -0.65 -2.47
C GLU A 433 -1.13 0.29 -3.36
N SER A 434 -1.09 1.59 -3.05
CA SER A 434 -0.34 2.59 -3.81
C SER A 434 1.17 2.32 -3.80
N ASN A 435 1.72 1.92 -2.66
CA ASN A 435 3.12 1.52 -2.57
C ASN A 435 3.37 0.23 -3.37
N MET A 436 2.46 -0.74 -3.35
CA MET A 436 2.58 -1.96 -4.17
C MET A 436 2.50 -1.67 -5.67
N GLN A 437 1.76 -0.64 -6.09
CA GLN A 437 1.73 -0.16 -7.49
C GLN A 437 3.05 0.49 -7.90
N LEU A 438 3.77 1.10 -6.96
CA LEU A 438 5.07 1.73 -7.19
C LEU A 438 6.18 0.70 -7.49
N LEU A 439 6.07 -0.51 -6.94
CA LEU A 439 7.13 -1.52 -6.95
C LEU A 439 7.71 -1.83 -8.37
N PRO A 440 6.91 -2.14 -9.41
CA PRO A 440 7.44 -2.38 -10.75
C PRO A 440 8.20 -1.19 -11.33
N HIS A 441 7.77 0.03 -11.03
CA HIS A 441 8.38 1.26 -11.54
C HIS A 441 9.74 1.52 -10.88
N LEU A 442 9.88 1.19 -9.61
CA LEU A 442 11.18 1.20 -8.94
C LEU A 442 12.12 0.12 -9.52
N MET A 443 11.62 -1.08 -9.83
CA MET A 443 12.41 -2.12 -10.54
C MET A 443 12.90 -1.63 -11.89
N GLN A 444 12.04 -0.90 -12.60
CA GLN A 444 12.35 -0.40 -13.94
C GLN A 444 13.58 0.52 -13.96
N VAL A 445 13.81 1.29 -12.90
CA VAL A 445 15.03 2.10 -12.76
C VAL A 445 16.27 1.21 -12.66
N GLY A 446 16.22 0.14 -11.87
CA GLY A 446 17.30 -0.83 -11.74
C GLY A 446 17.56 -1.58 -13.06
N LEU A 447 16.50 -2.07 -13.70
CA LEU A 447 16.57 -2.74 -15.00
C LEU A 447 17.16 -1.85 -16.07
N HIS A 448 16.73 -0.59 -16.14
CA HIS A 448 17.26 0.37 -17.11
C HIS A 448 18.77 0.59 -16.90
N SER A 449 19.21 0.75 -15.64
CA SER A 449 20.64 0.87 -15.32
C SER A 449 21.44 -0.35 -15.74
N LEU A 450 20.94 -1.57 -15.47
CA LEU A 450 21.56 -2.83 -15.86
C LEU A 450 21.67 -3.01 -17.38
N LEU A 451 20.61 -2.65 -18.11
CA LEU A 451 20.56 -2.77 -19.56
C LEU A 451 21.47 -1.75 -20.25
N MET A 452 21.47 -0.49 -19.79
CA MET A 452 22.32 0.56 -20.36
C MET A 452 23.81 0.32 -20.08
N SER A 453 24.16 -0.23 -18.92
CA SER A 453 25.54 -0.57 -18.57
C SER A 453 26.01 -1.92 -19.09
N SER A 454 25.13 -2.71 -19.73
CA SER A 454 25.41 -4.09 -20.13
C SER A 454 25.93 -5.00 -18.99
N ALA A 455 25.57 -4.68 -17.74
CA ALA A 455 26.07 -5.35 -16.54
C ALA A 455 25.34 -6.67 -16.18
N VAL A 456 24.35 -7.10 -16.98
CA VAL A 456 23.53 -8.29 -16.69
C VAL A 456 24.38 -9.54 -16.48
N THR A 457 25.33 -9.82 -17.39
CA THR A 457 26.19 -11.00 -17.29
C THR A 457 27.06 -10.96 -16.04
N GLN A 458 27.56 -9.78 -15.67
CA GLN A 458 28.31 -9.59 -14.44
C GLN A 458 27.44 -9.92 -13.22
N LYS A 459 26.20 -9.41 -13.15
CA LYS A 459 25.28 -9.69 -12.04
C LYS A 459 24.89 -11.16 -11.93
N VAL A 460 24.73 -11.86 -13.05
CA VAL A 460 24.48 -13.30 -13.05
C VAL A 460 25.67 -14.07 -12.48
N ASN A 461 26.90 -13.67 -12.80
CA ASN A 461 28.10 -14.32 -12.26
C ASN A 461 28.29 -14.00 -10.78
N GLU A 462 28.09 -12.74 -10.35
CA GLU A 462 28.10 -12.36 -8.93
C GLU A 462 27.09 -13.16 -8.10
N LEU A 463 25.92 -13.48 -8.67
CA LEU A 463 24.93 -14.35 -8.02
C LEU A 463 25.38 -15.80 -7.93
N LYS A 464 26.08 -16.33 -8.94
CA LYS A 464 26.64 -17.69 -8.88
C LYS A 464 27.73 -17.79 -7.82
N GLU A 465 28.69 -16.87 -7.84
CA GLU A 465 29.75 -16.80 -6.82
C GLU A 465 29.17 -16.68 -5.41
N PHE A 466 28.11 -15.88 -5.25
CA PHE A 466 27.36 -15.78 -4.01
C PHE A 466 26.69 -17.10 -3.57
N LEU A 467 26.22 -17.89 -4.54
CA LEU A 467 25.65 -19.22 -4.28
C LEU A 467 26.73 -20.30 -4.03
N ASP A 468 27.98 -20.07 -4.42
CA ASP A 468 29.09 -20.97 -4.13
C ASP A 468 29.68 -20.76 -2.73
N LEU A 469 29.46 -19.57 -2.13
CA LEU A 469 29.85 -19.30 -0.74
C LEU A 469 29.12 -20.25 0.23
N PRO A 470 29.83 -20.82 1.24
CA PRO A 470 29.21 -21.62 2.29
C PRO A 470 28.08 -20.86 2.98
N GLU A 471 26.95 -21.52 3.22
CA GLU A 471 25.77 -20.86 3.82
C GLU A 471 26.09 -20.24 5.19
N SER A 472 26.99 -20.87 5.96
CA SER A 472 27.46 -20.41 7.28
C SER A 472 28.21 -19.08 7.24
N HIS A 473 28.72 -18.65 6.08
CA HIS A 473 29.38 -17.36 5.89
C HIS A 473 28.51 -16.20 6.36
N TRP A 474 27.19 -16.27 6.13
CA TRP A 474 26.24 -15.21 6.49
C TRP A 474 25.80 -15.25 7.94
N SER A 475 26.14 -16.33 8.67
CA SER A 475 25.82 -16.49 10.09
C SER A 475 26.85 -15.88 11.04
N SER A 476 27.91 -15.28 10.49
CA SER A 476 28.89 -14.50 11.26
C SER A 476 28.40 -13.07 11.46
N THR A 477 28.82 -12.45 12.56
CA THR A 477 28.44 -11.07 12.93
C THR A 477 29.00 -10.01 11.97
N ASP A 478 30.05 -10.33 11.21
CA ASP A 478 30.72 -9.36 10.32
C ASP A 478 30.09 -9.35 8.93
N HIS A 479 29.68 -10.52 8.42
CA HIS A 479 29.16 -10.64 7.05
C HIS A 479 27.64 -10.43 6.96
N CYS A 480 26.91 -10.55 8.07
CA CYS A 480 25.46 -10.38 8.11
C CYS A 480 24.98 -8.92 7.90
N TRP A 481 25.91 -7.95 7.84
CA TRP A 481 25.62 -6.53 7.60
C TRP A 481 26.09 -6.03 6.22
N ASN A 482 26.54 -6.92 5.34
CA ASN A 482 26.99 -6.53 4.01
C ASN A 482 25.81 -5.99 3.18
N SER A 483 25.92 -4.76 2.67
CA SER A 483 24.91 -4.11 1.81
C SER A 483 24.63 -4.85 0.50
N THR A 484 25.56 -5.70 0.07
CA THR A 484 25.45 -6.57 -1.10
C THR A 484 25.19 -8.03 -0.73
N GLY A 485 24.73 -8.28 0.50
CA GLY A 485 24.43 -9.59 1.06
C GLY A 485 23.12 -10.22 0.56
N PRO A 486 22.55 -11.19 1.31
CA PRO A 486 21.44 -12.01 0.84
C PRO A 486 20.17 -11.24 0.45
N LEU A 487 19.83 -10.14 1.12
CA LEU A 487 18.68 -9.30 0.77
C LEU A 487 18.86 -8.67 -0.62
N TYR A 488 19.96 -7.96 -0.84
CA TYR A 488 20.32 -7.40 -2.15
C TYR A 488 20.36 -8.47 -3.26
N ARG A 489 20.96 -9.63 -2.98
CA ARG A 489 21.13 -10.70 -3.98
C ARG A 489 19.79 -11.33 -4.36
N THR A 490 18.87 -11.46 -3.41
CA THR A 490 17.50 -11.92 -3.68
C THR A 490 16.76 -10.93 -4.59
N VAL A 491 16.93 -9.62 -4.37
CA VAL A 491 16.37 -8.60 -5.28
C VAL A 491 17.02 -8.64 -6.66
N THR A 492 18.34 -8.78 -6.70
CA THR A 492 19.08 -8.87 -7.97
C THR A 492 18.63 -10.09 -8.77
N ALA A 493 18.37 -11.21 -8.10
CA ALA A 493 17.82 -12.41 -8.72
C ALA A 493 16.48 -12.11 -9.42
N LEU A 494 15.56 -11.37 -8.80
CA LEU A 494 14.30 -10.95 -9.44
C LEU A 494 14.52 -10.21 -10.77
N HIS A 495 15.59 -9.40 -10.85
CA HIS A 495 15.92 -8.61 -12.04
C HIS A 495 16.53 -9.46 -13.15
N VAL A 496 17.36 -10.46 -12.82
CA VAL A 496 18.22 -11.14 -13.81
C VAL A 496 17.94 -12.63 -14.01
N TRP A 497 17.16 -13.26 -13.12
CA TRP A 497 16.79 -14.67 -13.24
C TRP A 497 15.38 -14.82 -13.80
N PRO A 498 15.22 -15.53 -14.93
CA PRO A 498 13.88 -15.93 -15.38
C PRO A 498 13.24 -16.90 -14.37
N PRO A 499 11.91 -17.09 -14.44
CA PRO A 499 11.17 -17.93 -13.49
C PRO A 499 11.78 -19.32 -13.30
N GLU A 500 12.28 -19.96 -14.35
CA GLU A 500 12.88 -21.30 -14.27
C GLU A 500 14.18 -21.31 -13.46
N MET A 501 14.97 -20.23 -13.57
CA MET A 501 16.22 -20.09 -12.83
C MET A 501 15.97 -19.71 -11.38
N TRP A 502 14.96 -18.87 -11.12
CA TRP A 502 14.45 -18.62 -9.78
C TRP A 502 14.05 -19.93 -9.11
N GLN A 503 13.16 -20.72 -9.72
CA GLN A 503 12.68 -21.99 -9.16
C GLN A 503 13.80 -22.97 -8.81
N ARG A 504 14.87 -23.04 -9.62
CA ARG A 504 16.04 -23.89 -9.33
C ARG A 504 16.87 -23.43 -8.14
N ASN A 505 16.95 -22.13 -7.90
CA ASN A 505 17.89 -21.53 -6.93
C ASN A 505 17.20 -20.94 -5.68
N ARG A 506 15.87 -20.82 -5.69
CA ARG A 506 15.10 -20.11 -4.65
C ARG A 506 15.32 -20.68 -3.25
N VAL A 507 15.51 -21.99 -3.10
CA VAL A 507 15.80 -22.63 -1.81
C VAL A 507 17.18 -22.21 -1.27
N ALA A 508 18.18 -22.09 -2.15
CA ALA A 508 19.53 -21.69 -1.76
C ALA A 508 19.58 -20.22 -1.32
N LEU A 509 18.74 -19.36 -1.90
CA LEU A 509 18.55 -17.97 -1.44
C LEU A 509 17.85 -17.93 -0.07
N LEU A 510 16.78 -18.70 0.11
CA LEU A 510 16.04 -18.77 1.38
C LEU A 510 16.96 -19.19 2.53
N ARG A 511 17.79 -20.22 2.34
CA ARG A 511 18.76 -20.64 3.37
C ARG A 511 19.73 -19.52 3.75
N ARG A 512 20.21 -18.74 2.78
CA ARG A 512 21.11 -17.60 3.05
C ARG A 512 20.41 -16.48 3.82
N LEU A 513 19.13 -16.22 3.54
CA LEU A 513 18.32 -15.29 4.32
C LEU A 513 18.11 -15.79 5.77
N ILE A 514 17.93 -17.09 5.97
CA ILE A 514 17.86 -17.68 7.32
C ILE A 514 19.21 -17.55 8.05
N HIS A 515 20.33 -17.86 7.40
CA HIS A 515 21.67 -17.68 8.00
C HIS A 515 22.00 -16.22 8.30
N LEU A 516 21.56 -15.30 7.45
CA LEU A 516 21.64 -13.85 7.68
C LEU A 516 20.92 -13.48 8.99
N ALA A 517 19.68 -13.93 9.16
CA ALA A 517 18.90 -13.71 10.37
C ALA A 517 19.60 -14.33 11.61
N CYS A 518 20.14 -15.55 11.49
CA CYS A 518 20.94 -16.17 12.56
C CYS A 518 22.17 -15.34 12.95
N GLY A 519 22.91 -14.81 11.98
CA GLY A 519 24.10 -13.98 12.23
C GLY A 519 23.77 -12.70 13.00
N ARG A 520 22.62 -12.09 12.69
CA ARG A 520 22.12 -10.89 13.36
C ARG A 520 21.65 -11.17 14.77
N LEU A 521 20.95 -12.29 14.99
CA LEU A 521 20.49 -12.69 16.31
C LEU A 521 21.64 -12.94 17.31
N LYS A 522 22.76 -13.48 16.83
CA LYS A 522 23.97 -13.71 17.66
C LYS A 522 24.58 -12.42 18.21
N GLN A 523 24.39 -11.28 17.55
CA GLN A 523 24.95 -10.00 18.01
C GLN A 523 24.14 -9.38 19.17
N GLY A 524 22.84 -9.69 19.24
CA GLY A 524 21.94 -9.21 20.30
C GLY A 524 21.89 -10.11 21.54
N ALA A 525 22.32 -11.37 21.45
CA ALA A 525 22.21 -12.34 22.53
C ALA A 525 23.36 -12.20 23.55
N LYS A 526 23.10 -11.53 24.68
CA LYS A 526 23.88 -11.72 25.91
C LYS A 526 23.35 -12.98 26.61
N SER A 527 24.08 -14.09 26.47
CA SER A 527 23.81 -15.42 27.03
C SER A 527 22.83 -16.33 26.26
N ASP A 528 23.23 -17.59 26.23
CA ASP A 528 22.66 -18.73 25.51
C ASP A 528 21.46 -19.30 26.28
N THR A 529 20.38 -18.52 26.40
CA THR A 529 19.13 -18.99 26.99
C THR A 529 18.20 -19.53 25.89
N GLN A 530 17.66 -20.73 26.09
CA GLN A 530 16.65 -21.35 25.24
C GLN A 530 15.45 -20.41 25.08
N GLN A 531 15.47 -19.55 24.05
CA GLN A 531 14.34 -18.71 23.67
C GLN A 531 13.18 -19.58 23.18
N ASP A 532 11.97 -19.18 23.54
CA ASP A 532 10.70 -19.75 23.07
C ASP A 532 10.70 -19.86 21.52
N PRO A 533 10.32 -21.02 20.95
CA PRO A 533 10.15 -21.20 19.51
C PRO A 533 9.35 -20.08 18.82
N GLU A 534 8.32 -19.53 19.48
CA GLU A 534 7.50 -18.44 18.92
C GLU A 534 8.29 -17.13 18.81
N VAL A 535 9.02 -16.76 19.86
CA VAL A 535 9.89 -15.58 19.88
C VAL A 535 10.98 -15.71 18.82
N ARG A 536 11.54 -16.91 18.69
CA ARG A 536 12.54 -17.21 17.65
C ARG A 536 11.94 -17.05 16.25
N PHE A 537 10.74 -17.56 15.99
CA PHE A 537 10.07 -17.43 14.68
C PHE A 537 9.83 -15.97 14.29
N LEU A 538 9.38 -15.14 15.24
CA LEU A 538 9.16 -13.71 15.01
C LEU A 538 10.41 -12.99 14.50
N SER A 539 11.61 -13.40 14.95
CA SER A 539 12.88 -12.86 14.44
C SER A 539 13.20 -13.26 12.99
N PHE A 540 12.70 -14.39 12.51
CA PHE A 540 12.88 -14.84 11.12
C PHE A 540 11.78 -14.34 10.18
N LYS A 541 10.58 -14.07 10.73
CA LYS A 541 9.39 -13.68 9.96
C LYS A 541 9.64 -12.55 8.94
N PRO A 542 10.35 -11.46 9.23
CA PRO A 542 10.60 -10.41 8.24
C PRO A 542 11.33 -10.91 6.99
N TYR A 543 12.30 -11.81 7.14
CA TYR A 543 13.05 -12.39 6.03
C TYR A 543 12.22 -13.40 5.22
N LEU A 544 11.31 -14.10 5.88
CA LEU A 544 10.34 -14.98 5.23
C LEU A 544 9.33 -14.16 4.41
N LEU A 545 8.76 -13.10 4.99
CA LEU A 545 7.86 -12.18 4.27
C LEU A 545 8.55 -11.54 3.06
N PHE A 546 9.81 -11.14 3.20
CA PHE A 546 10.63 -10.63 2.11
C PHE A 546 10.75 -11.62 0.96
N TYR A 547 11.12 -12.85 1.30
CA TYR A 547 11.26 -13.92 0.35
C TYR A 547 9.93 -14.20 -0.36
N GLY A 548 8.84 -14.31 0.42
CA GLY A 548 7.50 -14.55 -0.10
C GLY A 548 7.02 -13.44 -1.04
N LEU A 549 7.38 -12.18 -0.79
CA LEU A 549 7.11 -11.08 -1.71
C LEU A 549 7.87 -11.22 -3.03
N VAL A 550 9.17 -11.56 -2.97
CA VAL A 550 9.98 -11.76 -4.19
C VAL A 550 9.47 -12.96 -4.99
N ASP A 551 9.17 -14.08 -4.34
CA ASP A 551 8.61 -15.28 -4.97
C ASP A 551 7.22 -14.96 -5.59
N GLY A 552 6.34 -14.32 -4.81
CA GLY A 552 5.01 -13.92 -5.26
C GLY A 552 5.03 -12.90 -6.40
N ALA A 553 6.07 -12.08 -6.54
CA ALA A 553 6.19 -11.16 -7.67
C ALA A 553 6.27 -11.90 -9.02
N TYR A 554 6.97 -13.04 -9.08
CA TYR A 554 7.01 -13.89 -10.28
C TYR A 554 5.61 -14.40 -10.66
N GLU A 555 4.79 -14.81 -9.68
CA GLU A 555 3.47 -15.39 -9.94
C GLU A 555 2.37 -14.33 -10.14
N HIS A 556 2.41 -13.23 -9.40
CA HIS A 556 1.32 -12.27 -9.40
C HIS A 556 1.55 -11.10 -10.35
N LEU A 557 2.78 -10.57 -10.44
CA LEU A 557 3.09 -9.42 -11.28
C LEU A 557 3.61 -9.81 -12.66
N PHE A 558 4.50 -10.83 -12.72
CA PHE A 558 5.32 -11.11 -13.90
C PHE A 558 5.01 -12.45 -14.60
N LYS A 559 3.92 -13.11 -14.23
CA LYS A 559 3.54 -14.44 -14.75
C LYS A 559 3.34 -14.50 -16.25
N ASN A 560 2.93 -13.39 -16.87
CA ASN A 560 2.59 -13.35 -18.30
C ASN A 560 3.78 -12.97 -19.20
N ILE A 561 4.98 -12.83 -18.65
CA ILE A 561 6.17 -12.46 -19.42
C ILE A 561 6.67 -13.69 -20.16
N SER A 562 6.58 -13.66 -21.49
CA SER A 562 7.18 -14.68 -22.35
C SER A 562 8.61 -14.29 -22.68
N THR A 563 9.60 -15.08 -22.23
CA THR A 563 10.96 -14.98 -22.76
C THR A 563 10.95 -15.63 -24.14
N SER A 564 11.32 -14.88 -25.18
CA SER A 564 11.50 -15.50 -26.49
C SER A 564 12.65 -16.50 -26.40
N SER A 565 12.34 -17.79 -26.27
CA SER A 565 13.31 -18.85 -26.52
C SER A 565 13.76 -18.65 -27.96
N ALA A 566 14.97 -18.12 -28.17
CA ALA A 566 15.51 -17.99 -29.52
C ALA A 566 15.52 -19.38 -30.16
N ALA A 567 14.54 -19.64 -31.03
CA ALA A 567 14.54 -20.78 -31.93
C ALA A 567 15.72 -20.56 -32.89
N GLY A 568 16.89 -21.08 -32.52
CA GLY A 568 18.09 -21.01 -33.36
C GLY A 568 19.45 -20.88 -32.67
N THR A 569 19.53 -20.80 -31.34
CA THR A 569 20.86 -20.74 -30.68
C THR A 569 21.53 -22.12 -30.62
N PRO A 570 22.81 -22.27 -31.01
CA PRO A 570 23.53 -23.53 -30.90
C PRO A 570 23.58 -24.01 -29.43
N ALA A 571 23.51 -25.31 -29.22
CA ALA A 571 23.66 -25.94 -27.91
C ALA A 571 25.00 -25.53 -27.28
N GLY A 572 24.96 -24.57 -26.35
CA GLY A 572 26.15 -23.97 -25.72
C GLY A 572 26.04 -22.48 -25.37
N ALA A 573 25.06 -21.74 -25.90
CA ALA A 573 24.79 -20.36 -25.50
C ALA A 573 24.16 -20.33 -24.09
N GLY A 574 25.02 -20.20 -23.07
CA GLY A 574 24.72 -20.43 -21.66
C GLY A 574 23.76 -19.44 -20.99
N ALA A 575 23.47 -19.71 -19.72
CA ALA A 575 22.54 -19.01 -18.81
C ALA A 575 22.56 -17.46 -18.85
N ALA A 576 23.68 -16.84 -19.26
CA ALA A 576 23.78 -15.39 -19.44
C ALA A 576 22.88 -14.85 -20.58
N SER A 577 22.68 -15.63 -21.65
CA SER A 577 21.82 -15.25 -22.78
C SER A 577 20.33 -15.26 -22.40
N SER A 578 19.89 -16.26 -21.63
CA SER A 578 18.52 -16.32 -21.08
C SER A 578 18.24 -15.22 -20.06
N SER A 579 19.24 -14.87 -19.24
CA SER A 579 19.12 -13.77 -18.26
C SER A 579 19.07 -12.40 -18.93
N SER A 580 19.87 -12.17 -19.96
CA SER A 580 19.79 -10.93 -20.74
C SER A 580 18.45 -10.79 -21.47
N SER A 581 17.92 -11.88 -22.02
CA SER A 581 16.56 -11.94 -22.56
C SER A 581 15.50 -11.63 -21.50
N TRP A 582 15.61 -12.21 -20.31
CA TRP A 582 14.69 -11.92 -19.20
C TRP A 582 14.71 -10.46 -18.78
N CYS A 583 15.87 -9.87 -18.52
CA CYS A 583 15.98 -8.46 -18.13
C CYS A 583 15.32 -7.52 -19.15
N ALA A 584 15.56 -7.77 -20.43
CA ALA A 584 14.98 -6.99 -21.52
C ALA A 584 13.46 -7.17 -21.60
N SER A 585 12.96 -8.41 -21.55
CA SER A 585 11.52 -8.71 -21.56
C SER A 585 10.80 -8.15 -20.34
N LEU A 586 11.41 -8.22 -19.15
CA LEU A 586 10.87 -7.66 -17.92
C LEU A 586 10.80 -6.13 -18.00
N SER A 587 11.87 -5.49 -18.47
CA SER A 587 11.90 -4.04 -18.64
C SER A 587 10.86 -3.57 -19.66
N GLN A 588 10.73 -4.28 -20.78
CA GLN A 588 9.71 -4.00 -21.79
C GLN A 588 8.30 -4.20 -21.25
N TYR A 589 8.04 -5.27 -20.50
CA TYR A 589 6.73 -5.55 -19.92
C TYR A 589 6.31 -4.43 -18.96
N ILE A 590 7.19 -4.00 -18.06
CA ILE A 590 6.89 -2.91 -17.13
C ILE A 590 6.59 -1.60 -17.86
N SER A 591 7.31 -1.31 -18.95
CA SER A 591 7.10 -0.11 -19.77
C SER A 591 5.81 -0.11 -20.60
N THR A 592 5.26 -1.28 -20.94
CA THR A 592 4.20 -1.41 -21.96
C THR A 592 2.89 -1.98 -21.43
N SER A 593 2.90 -2.60 -20.25
CA SER A 593 1.79 -3.39 -19.71
C SER A 593 1.24 -2.79 -18.41
N ASP A 594 1.09 -1.47 -18.37
CA ASP A 594 0.64 -0.72 -17.21
C ASP A 594 -0.77 -1.11 -16.74
N GLU A 595 -1.72 -1.31 -17.67
CA GLU A 595 -3.06 -1.84 -17.35
C GLU A 595 -2.99 -3.21 -16.66
N ALA A 596 -2.14 -4.11 -17.18
CA ALA A 596 -1.98 -5.45 -16.64
C ALA A 596 -1.36 -5.43 -15.24
N LEU A 597 -0.37 -4.56 -15.02
CA LEU A 597 0.25 -4.34 -13.72
C LEU A 597 -0.74 -3.76 -12.70
N LEU A 598 -1.51 -2.74 -13.08
CA LEU A 598 -2.56 -2.16 -12.22
C LEU A 598 -3.62 -3.20 -11.83
N ALA A 599 -3.99 -4.10 -12.74
CA ALA A 599 -4.92 -5.21 -12.45
C ALA A 599 -4.28 -6.36 -11.64
N ALA A 600 -2.95 -6.46 -11.62
CA ALA A 600 -2.21 -7.48 -10.88
C ALA A 600 -1.96 -7.09 -9.41
N VAL A 601 -1.67 -5.82 -9.15
CA VAL A 601 -1.32 -5.32 -7.81
C VAL A 601 -2.36 -5.66 -6.73
N PRO A 602 -3.67 -5.47 -6.93
CA PRO A 602 -4.72 -5.93 -6.00
C PRO A 602 -4.59 -7.39 -5.57
N ARG A 603 -4.22 -8.27 -6.50
CA ARG A 603 -4.08 -9.71 -6.25
C ARG A 603 -2.80 -10.00 -5.48
N PHE A 604 -1.72 -9.30 -5.83
CA PHE A 604 -0.44 -9.44 -5.15
C PHE A 604 -0.49 -8.93 -3.72
N LEU A 605 -1.13 -7.78 -3.48
CA LEU A 605 -1.36 -7.25 -2.13
C LEU A 605 -2.23 -8.18 -1.31
N ASN A 606 -3.28 -8.75 -1.90
CA ASN A 606 -4.12 -9.74 -1.22
C ASN A 606 -3.31 -10.97 -0.79
N TYR A 607 -2.48 -11.51 -1.67
CA TYR A 607 -1.58 -12.63 -1.34
C TYR A 607 -0.69 -12.29 -0.14
N TYR A 608 -0.07 -11.10 -0.14
CA TYR A 608 0.73 -10.66 0.99
C TYR A 608 -0.09 -10.57 2.29
N GLN A 609 -1.24 -9.90 2.28
CA GLN A 609 -2.02 -9.62 3.49
C GLN A 609 -2.73 -10.85 4.05
N THR A 610 -3.20 -11.75 3.18
CA THR A 610 -4.06 -12.87 3.57
C THR A 610 -3.34 -14.20 3.67
N ASP A 611 -2.25 -14.38 2.91
CA ASP A 611 -1.53 -15.65 2.87
C ASP A 611 -0.17 -15.53 3.59
N LEU A 612 0.61 -14.45 3.35
CA LEU A 612 1.96 -14.32 3.96
C LEU A 612 1.95 -13.71 5.37
N LEU A 613 1.27 -12.58 5.56
CA LEU A 613 1.29 -11.83 6.80
C LEU A 613 0.78 -12.63 8.03
N PRO A 614 -0.27 -13.46 7.92
CA PRO A 614 -0.82 -14.19 9.08
C PRO A 614 0.06 -15.35 9.56
N ILE A 615 1.07 -15.76 8.80
CA ILE A 615 1.90 -16.95 9.10
C ILE A 615 2.52 -16.84 10.50
N VAL A 616 2.42 -17.93 11.27
CA VAL A 616 2.97 -18.06 12.63
C VAL A 616 4.02 -19.16 12.74
N SER A 617 4.28 -19.93 11.68
CA SER A 617 5.30 -20.99 11.68
C SER A 617 6.02 -21.14 10.33
N LEU A 618 7.16 -21.86 10.33
CA LEU A 618 7.88 -22.17 9.09
C LEU A 618 7.12 -23.19 8.23
N GLU A 619 6.35 -24.09 8.84
CA GLU A 619 5.55 -25.09 8.11
C GLU A 619 4.46 -24.40 7.29
N GLU A 620 3.71 -23.48 7.91
CA GLU A 620 2.72 -22.65 7.22
C GLU A 620 3.34 -21.83 6.09
N PHE A 621 4.57 -21.33 6.28
CA PHE A 621 5.29 -20.61 5.22
C PHE A 621 5.56 -21.49 4.01
N LEU A 622 6.05 -22.70 4.22
CA LEU A 622 6.33 -23.66 3.15
C LEU A 622 5.06 -24.17 2.45
N ASP A 623 3.92 -24.16 3.13
CA ASP A 623 2.62 -24.49 2.52
C ASP A 623 2.11 -23.39 1.58
N VAL A 624 2.54 -22.13 1.81
CA VAL A 624 2.12 -20.95 1.04
C VAL A 624 3.05 -20.65 -0.15
N THR A 625 4.36 -20.94 -0.05
CA THR A 625 5.42 -20.56 -1.04
C THR A 625 6.14 -21.75 -1.66
#